data_AF-A0A960MYK1-F1
#
_entry.id   AF-A0A960MYK1-F1
#
_cell.length_a   1.000
_cell.length_b   1.000
_cell.length_c   1.000
_cell.angle_alpha   90.00
_cell.angle_beta   90.00
_cell.angle_gamma   90.00
#
_symmetry.space_group_name_H-M   'P 1'
#
loop_
_entity.id
_entity.type
_entity.pdbx_description
1 polymer ?
#
loop_
_entity_poly.entity_id
_entity_poly.type
_entity_poly.pdbx_seq_one_letter_code
_entity_poly.pdbx_strand_id
1 'polypeptide(L)'
;MSATPTPDPAPNPPKEEESIPTSPRPARRWWRWAKRLILLLVALIVVAGIAAWLGRDWIAARIRTVVDQRLDDRGLHVSYEVAGLNPIRGFMVRDLILFHDVEKTRPAIELTDLACLIQPLALLSRDREGLTLHLSSKDATLTLHRDDQAVTFEGIDARWEGSPDALKIHRFTTRFQGLDLDVEGAISLRQLSKKSEPPVPADEKKDEVVSVADTIDLTPMFAAAEWVRFQGKTAPDLKVEIDRDDSGKVTVEGEFSGKEFAWRDLPLDRAEVPFVFQSEGDAAAVEFKKAEFGVGGGDLSLTGKLDLPSRTLSVDLLKSTIDPWSLMAKVSPGAAAPAVRFVGAPTLTLESGVLPLNDFKKATLKGDVKSEG
;
A
#
# COMPACT_ATOMS: atom_id res chain seq x y z
N MET A 1 -19.38 -22.34 -90.81
CA MET A 1 -20.32 -21.28 -91.20
C MET A 1 -20.03 -20.08 -90.34
N SER A 2 -19.51 -19.04 -90.99
CA SER A 2 -19.01 -17.82 -90.40
C SER A 2 -20.17 -16.87 -90.12
N ALA A 3 -20.24 -16.35 -88.88
CA ALA A 3 -21.13 -15.23 -88.56
C ALA A 3 -20.27 -13.97 -88.43
N THR A 4 -20.62 -12.99 -89.25
CA THR A 4 -19.96 -11.69 -89.43
C THR A 4 -20.07 -10.84 -88.15
N PRO A 5 -18.98 -10.23 -87.66
CA PRO A 5 -19.02 -9.32 -86.53
C PRO A 5 -19.63 -7.96 -86.93
N THR A 6 -20.57 -7.49 -86.10
CA THR A 6 -21.22 -6.18 -86.17
C THR A 6 -20.24 -5.08 -85.73
N PRO A 7 -20.22 -3.90 -86.39
CA PRO A 7 -19.25 -2.84 -86.11
C PRO A 7 -19.49 -2.17 -84.74
N ASP A 8 -18.38 -1.89 -84.05
CA ASP A 8 -18.33 -1.16 -82.79
C ASP A 8 -18.91 0.28 -82.92
N PRO A 9 -19.72 0.73 -81.96
CA PRO A 9 -20.16 2.11 -81.90
C PRO A 9 -18.98 3.05 -81.59
N ALA A 10 -18.91 4.14 -82.35
CA ALA A 10 -17.87 5.16 -82.29
C ALA A 10 -17.69 5.77 -80.89
N PRO A 11 -16.46 6.15 -80.51
CA PRO A 11 -16.14 6.69 -79.19
C PRO A 11 -16.86 8.02 -78.95
N ASN A 12 -17.50 8.12 -77.78
CA ASN A 12 -18.06 9.37 -77.28
C ASN A 12 -16.95 10.43 -77.20
N PRO A 13 -17.23 11.68 -77.61
CA PRO A 13 -16.27 12.78 -77.50
C PRO A 13 -15.88 12.98 -76.03
N PRO A 14 -14.63 13.39 -75.75
CA PRO A 14 -14.15 13.64 -74.40
C PRO A 14 -15.07 14.67 -73.73
N LYS A 15 -15.68 14.29 -72.61
CA LYS A 15 -16.32 15.23 -71.70
C LYS A 15 -15.27 16.26 -71.30
N GLU A 16 -15.52 17.52 -71.67
CA GLU A 16 -14.75 18.67 -71.22
C GLU A 16 -14.60 18.58 -69.69
N GLU A 17 -13.36 18.39 -69.24
CA GLU A 17 -12.99 18.55 -67.84
C GLU A 17 -13.29 19.99 -67.46
N GLU A 18 -14.39 20.17 -66.73
CA GLU A 18 -14.74 21.42 -66.08
C GLU A 18 -13.59 21.77 -65.13
N SER A 19 -12.70 22.63 -65.60
CA SER A 19 -11.51 23.07 -64.87
C SER A 19 -11.96 23.77 -63.60
N ILE A 20 -11.90 23.06 -62.47
CA ILE A 20 -12.13 23.62 -61.14
C ILE A 20 -11.20 24.85 -61.02
N PRO A 21 -11.73 26.07 -60.84
CA PRO A 21 -10.92 27.27 -60.77
C PRO A 21 -9.91 27.11 -59.64
N THR A 22 -8.63 27.03 -60.02
CA THR A 22 -7.54 26.92 -59.05
C THR A 22 -7.44 28.27 -58.34
N SER A 23 -8.12 28.36 -57.20
CA SER A 23 -8.06 29.48 -56.26
C SER A 23 -6.61 29.95 -56.09
N PRO A 24 -6.30 31.24 -56.33
CA PRO A 24 -4.95 31.75 -56.19
C PRO A 24 -4.55 31.71 -54.73
N ARG A 25 -3.73 30.72 -54.34
CA ARG A 25 -3.19 30.56 -52.98
C ARG A 25 -2.55 31.88 -52.49
N PRO A 26 -3.12 32.58 -51.50
CA PRO A 26 -2.46 33.73 -50.88
C PRO A 26 -1.45 33.22 -49.82
N ALA A 27 -0.53 32.32 -50.19
CA ALA A 27 0.20 31.51 -49.22
C ALA A 27 1.44 32.19 -48.59
N ARG A 28 2.03 33.22 -49.21
CA ARG A 28 3.34 33.75 -48.76
C ARG A 28 3.30 34.80 -47.65
N ARG A 29 2.19 35.54 -47.47
CA ARG A 29 2.06 36.52 -46.37
C ARG A 29 1.57 35.86 -45.09
N TRP A 30 0.57 34.98 -45.17
CA TRP A 30 0.04 34.26 -44.02
C TRP A 30 1.11 33.40 -43.32
N TRP A 31 1.99 32.74 -44.08
CA TRP A 31 3.09 31.95 -43.51
C TRP A 31 4.10 32.78 -42.70
N ARG A 32 4.33 34.05 -43.07
CA ARG A 32 5.19 34.95 -42.28
C ARG A 32 4.52 35.37 -40.98
N TRP A 33 3.20 35.58 -40.99
CA TRP A 33 2.43 35.87 -39.78
C TRP A 33 2.35 34.65 -38.85
N ALA A 34 2.07 33.46 -39.39
CA ALA A 34 2.10 32.21 -38.65
C ALA A 34 3.48 31.95 -38.03
N LYS A 35 4.58 32.13 -38.77
CA LYS A 35 5.94 32.00 -38.24
C LYS A 35 6.23 32.97 -37.08
N ARG A 36 5.76 34.22 -37.18
CA ARG A 36 5.89 35.21 -36.09
C ARG A 36 5.08 34.82 -34.86
N LEU A 37 3.85 34.32 -35.06
CA LEU A 37 2.97 33.90 -33.98
C LEU A 37 3.52 32.66 -33.26
N ILE A 38 4.05 31.69 -34.01
CA ILE A 38 4.77 30.53 -33.48
C ILE A 38 6.02 30.97 -32.71
N LEU A 39 6.84 31.87 -33.25
CA LEU A 39 8.02 32.40 -32.55
C LEU A 39 7.65 33.11 -31.25
N LEU A 40 6.57 33.88 -31.25
CA LEU A 40 6.07 34.59 -30.06
C LEU A 40 5.56 33.59 -29.01
N LEU A 41 4.85 32.55 -29.44
CA LEU A 41 4.39 31.46 -28.58
C LEU A 41 5.56 30.69 -27.96
N VAL A 42 6.59 30.36 -28.76
CA VAL A 42 7.82 29.72 -28.28
C VAL A 42 8.55 30.62 -27.29
N ALA A 43 8.71 31.91 -27.59
CA ALA A 43 9.33 32.87 -26.68
C ALA A 43 8.54 32.97 -25.36
N LEU A 44 7.20 32.99 -25.41
CA LEU A 44 6.35 33.00 -24.22
C LEU A 44 6.54 31.73 -23.39
N ILE A 45 6.62 30.55 -24.03
CA ILE A 45 6.88 29.27 -23.36
C ILE A 45 8.28 29.27 -22.71
N VAL A 46 9.30 29.81 -23.40
CA VAL A 46 10.66 29.91 -22.85
C VAL A 46 10.70 30.86 -21.65
N VAL A 47 10.07 32.03 -21.75
CA VAL A 47 10.00 33.01 -20.65
C VAL A 47 9.24 32.43 -19.46
N ALA A 48 8.10 31.77 -19.70
CA ALA A 48 7.34 31.08 -18.67
C ALA A 48 8.16 29.94 -18.04
N GLY A 49 8.93 29.19 -18.84
CA GLY A 49 9.83 28.14 -18.37
C GLY A 49 10.95 28.69 -17.48
N ILE A 50 11.58 29.81 -17.86
CA ILE A 50 12.62 30.48 -17.06
C ILE A 50 12.02 31.03 -15.76
N ALA A 51 10.86 31.69 -15.82
CA ALA A 51 10.18 32.24 -14.65
C ALA A 51 9.78 31.12 -13.66
N ALA A 52 9.24 30.01 -14.16
CA ALA A 52 8.93 28.83 -13.35
C ALA A 52 10.18 28.20 -12.74
N TRP A 53 11.29 28.15 -13.50
CA TRP A 53 12.56 27.63 -13.01
C TRP A 53 13.16 28.50 -11.91
N LEU A 54 13.14 29.83 -12.05
CA LEU A 54 13.61 30.76 -11.02
C LEU A 54 12.69 30.78 -9.79
N GLY A 55 11.38 30.61 -9.98
CA GLY A 55 10.41 30.57 -8.88
C GLY A 55 10.46 29.28 -8.05
N ARG A 56 11.09 28.20 -8.55
CA ARG A 56 11.07 26.88 -7.90
C ARG A 56 11.67 26.91 -6.49
N ASP A 57 12.76 27.65 -6.29
CA ASP A 57 13.49 27.65 -5.03
C ASP A 57 12.69 28.41 -3.96
N TRP A 58 12.00 29.48 -4.38
CA TRP A 58 11.08 30.23 -3.51
C TRP A 58 9.86 29.40 -3.09
N ILE A 59 9.24 28.68 -4.04
CA ILE A 59 8.09 27.80 -3.72
C ILE A 59 8.55 26.66 -2.81
N ALA A 60 9.68 26.01 -3.12
CA ALA A 60 10.23 24.94 -2.29
C ALA A 60 10.53 25.44 -0.86
N ALA A 61 11.15 26.61 -0.72
CA ALA A 61 11.39 27.22 0.59
C ALA A 61 10.07 27.48 1.36
N ARG A 62 9.02 27.96 0.68
CA ARG A 62 7.73 28.21 1.32
C ARG A 62 7.05 26.92 1.78
N ILE A 63 7.09 25.86 0.95
CA ILE A 63 6.57 24.54 1.31
C ILE A 63 7.33 24.00 2.52
N ARG A 64 8.67 24.04 2.50
CA ARG A 64 9.51 23.62 3.64
C ARG A 64 9.12 24.34 4.92
N THR A 65 9.05 25.67 4.91
CA THR A 65 8.67 26.44 6.11
C THR A 65 7.30 26.04 6.64
N VAL A 66 6.31 25.82 5.76
CA VAL A 66 4.97 25.41 6.20
C VAL A 66 4.99 23.99 6.76
N VAL A 67 5.70 23.05 6.13
CA VAL A 67 5.82 21.66 6.59
C VAL A 67 6.56 21.61 7.93
N ASP A 68 7.71 22.27 8.03
CA ASP A 68 8.53 22.33 9.25
C ASP A 68 7.74 22.93 10.40
N GLN A 69 7.05 24.06 10.19
CA GLN A 69 6.18 24.67 11.22
C GLN A 69 5.05 23.74 11.65
N ARG A 70 4.39 23.05 10.71
CA ARG A 70 3.26 22.16 11.03
C ARG A 70 3.68 20.91 11.77
N LEU A 71 4.88 20.40 11.52
CA LEU A 71 5.44 19.25 12.21
C LEU A 71 5.98 19.66 13.58
N ASP A 72 6.64 20.81 13.68
CA ASP A 72 7.11 21.39 14.94
C ASP A 72 5.94 21.71 15.89
N ASP A 73 4.85 22.28 15.37
CA ASP A 73 3.58 22.48 16.11
C ASP A 73 2.99 21.17 16.68
N ARG A 74 3.40 20.02 16.15
CA ARG A 74 2.99 18.66 16.56
C ARG A 74 4.07 17.92 17.35
N GLY A 75 5.16 18.60 17.72
CA GLY A 75 6.30 17.99 18.42
C GLY A 75 7.08 16.99 17.58
N LEU A 76 7.04 17.12 16.24
CA LEU A 76 7.79 16.29 15.30
C LEU A 76 8.90 17.14 14.69
N HIS A 77 10.14 16.82 15.04
CA HIS A 77 11.30 17.52 14.48
C HIS A 77 11.80 16.81 13.25
N VAL A 78 12.09 17.56 12.19
CA VAL A 78 12.45 17.00 10.89
C VAL A 78 13.89 17.35 10.52
N SER A 79 14.57 16.39 9.89
CA SER A 79 15.75 16.62 9.07
C SER A 79 15.53 16.02 7.70
N TYR A 80 16.11 16.63 6.67
CA TYR A 80 16.14 16.09 5.31
C TYR A 80 17.41 16.57 4.62
N GLU A 81 17.99 15.74 3.74
CA GLU A 81 19.18 16.15 2.97
C GLU A 81 18.77 17.10 1.82
N VAL A 82 17.73 16.72 1.08
CA VAL A 82 17.26 17.48 -0.09
C VAL A 82 15.75 17.59 -0.09
N ALA A 83 15.22 18.81 -0.20
CA ALA A 83 13.78 19.03 -0.35
C ALA A 83 13.49 20.01 -1.51
N GLY A 84 13.19 19.54 -2.71
CA GLY A 84 13.14 20.40 -3.91
C GLY A 84 11.93 20.15 -4.79
N LEU A 85 11.64 21.11 -5.68
CA LEU A 85 10.66 20.89 -6.74
C LEU A 85 11.33 20.21 -7.95
N ASN A 86 10.82 19.04 -8.30
CA ASN A 86 11.07 18.33 -9.54
C ASN A 86 9.92 18.62 -10.52
N PRO A 87 10.21 19.05 -11.77
CA PRO A 87 9.17 19.41 -12.74
C PRO A 87 8.27 18.23 -13.14
N ILE A 88 8.74 16.99 -13.00
CA ILE A 88 7.99 15.77 -13.36
C ILE A 88 7.34 15.16 -12.12
N ARG A 89 8.08 15.11 -11.00
CA ARG A 89 7.66 14.39 -9.77
C ARG A 89 7.09 15.28 -8.67
N GLY A 90 7.01 16.60 -8.86
CA GLY A 90 6.53 17.52 -7.84
C GLY A 90 7.55 17.78 -6.74
N PHE A 91 7.10 18.04 -5.52
CA PHE A 91 7.98 18.28 -4.37
C PHE A 91 8.59 16.97 -3.91
N MET A 92 9.90 16.81 -4.01
CA MET A 92 10.62 15.62 -3.56
C MET A 92 11.39 15.93 -2.29
N VAL A 93 11.32 15.03 -1.32
CA VAL A 93 12.11 15.02 -0.11
C VAL A 93 12.97 13.76 -0.10
N ARG A 94 14.27 13.93 0.16
CA ARG A 94 15.24 12.85 0.29
C ARG A 94 15.79 12.79 1.70
N ASP A 95 15.96 11.57 2.17
CA ASP A 95 16.56 11.23 3.46
C ASP A 95 15.85 11.99 4.60
N LEU A 96 14.52 11.90 4.57
CA LEU A 96 13.65 12.45 5.59
C LEU A 96 13.83 11.66 6.88
N ILE A 97 14.24 12.32 7.95
CA ILE A 97 14.33 11.75 9.29
C ILE A 97 13.43 12.56 10.22
N LEU A 98 12.49 11.87 10.84
CA LEU A 98 11.65 12.41 11.92
C LEU A 98 12.25 12.01 13.26
N PHE A 99 12.38 12.96 14.17
CA PHE A 99 12.94 12.77 15.50
C PHE A 99 11.88 13.01 16.58
N HIS A 100 11.99 12.28 17.69
CA HIS A 100 11.16 12.48 18.88
C HIS A 100 11.55 13.73 19.68
N ASP A 101 12.78 14.22 19.51
CA ASP A 101 13.36 15.26 20.34
C ASP A 101 13.92 16.44 19.53
N VAL A 102 13.89 17.63 20.15
CA VAL A 102 14.40 18.88 19.56
C VAL A 102 15.90 18.77 19.24
N GLU A 103 16.64 18.03 20.08
CA GLU A 103 18.08 17.81 19.93
C GLU A 103 18.43 16.85 18.77
N LYS A 104 17.42 16.21 18.15
CA LYS A 104 17.56 15.26 17.04
C LYS A 104 18.48 14.08 17.38
N THR A 105 18.40 13.57 18.60
CA THR A 105 19.20 12.44 19.07
C THR A 105 18.50 11.10 18.88
N ARG A 106 17.16 11.08 18.81
CA ARG A 106 16.36 9.87 18.73
C ARG A 106 15.50 9.85 17.46
N PRO A 107 15.96 9.20 16.37
CA PRO A 107 15.15 9.04 15.18
C PRO A 107 13.93 8.17 15.51
N ALA A 108 12.79 8.52 14.94
CA ALA A 108 11.53 7.79 15.00
C ALA A 108 11.25 7.09 13.67
N ILE A 109 11.43 7.83 12.57
CA ILE A 109 11.12 7.39 11.22
C ILE A 109 12.18 7.93 10.28
N GLU A 110 12.78 7.06 9.47
CA GLU A 110 13.69 7.41 8.38
C GLU A 110 13.06 7.00 7.05
N LEU A 111 13.12 7.87 6.05
CA LEU A 111 12.55 7.64 4.72
C LEU A 111 13.45 8.23 3.64
N THR A 112 13.99 7.39 2.75
CA THR A 112 15.06 7.81 1.82
C THR A 112 14.58 8.61 0.61
N ASP A 113 13.44 8.26 0.00
CA ASP A 113 12.96 8.92 -1.24
C ASP A 113 11.44 9.08 -1.24
N LEU A 114 10.94 10.27 -0.92
CA LEU A 114 9.51 10.59 -0.96
C LEU A 114 9.22 11.67 -2.01
N ALA A 115 8.39 11.36 -3.00
CA ALA A 115 7.84 12.35 -3.91
C ALA A 115 6.40 12.71 -3.50
N CYS A 116 6.11 14.00 -3.50
CA CYS A 116 4.83 14.57 -3.14
C CYS A 116 4.37 15.48 -4.29
N LEU A 117 3.36 15.00 -5.00
CA LEU A 117 2.67 15.75 -6.03
C LEU A 117 1.51 16.51 -5.36
N ILE A 118 1.82 17.73 -4.93
CA ILE A 118 0.78 18.68 -4.52
C ILE A 118 0.32 19.41 -5.78
N GLN A 119 -0.98 19.37 -6.08
CA GLN A 119 -1.52 20.17 -7.19
C GLN A 119 -1.34 21.67 -6.86
N PRO A 120 -0.47 22.42 -7.58
CA PRO A 120 -0.12 23.78 -7.17
C PRO A 120 -1.31 24.74 -7.18
N LEU A 121 -2.28 24.48 -8.07
CA LEU A 121 -3.55 25.23 -8.15
C LEU A 121 -4.40 25.05 -6.89
N ALA A 122 -4.37 23.87 -6.26
CA ALA A 122 -5.12 23.59 -5.03
C ALA A 122 -4.51 24.29 -3.81
N LEU A 123 -3.21 24.61 -3.82
CA LEU A 123 -2.58 25.45 -2.79
C LEU A 123 -2.94 26.93 -2.92
N LEU A 124 -3.35 27.37 -4.10
CA LEU A 124 -3.73 28.76 -4.39
C LEU A 124 -5.23 29.02 -4.19
N SER A 125 -6.07 27.99 -4.30
CA SER A 125 -7.49 28.09 -3.96
C SER A 125 -7.68 28.21 -2.44
N ARG A 126 -8.48 29.19 -2.01
CA ARG A 126 -8.88 29.32 -0.59
C ARG A 126 -9.80 28.18 -0.13
N ASP A 127 -10.44 27.48 -1.05
CA ASP A 127 -11.25 26.29 -0.76
C ASP A 127 -10.33 25.11 -0.45
N ARG A 128 -10.34 24.72 0.82
CA ARG A 128 -9.64 23.54 1.34
C ARG A 128 -10.36 22.24 1.01
N GLU A 129 -11.60 22.30 0.52
CA GLU A 129 -12.45 21.15 0.23
C GLU A 129 -11.96 20.31 -0.95
N GLY A 130 -11.00 20.80 -1.75
CA GLY A 130 -10.45 20.11 -2.92
C GLY A 130 -8.95 19.80 -2.86
N LEU A 131 -8.29 19.89 -1.69
CA LEU A 131 -6.86 19.58 -1.61
C LEU A 131 -6.65 18.07 -1.68
N THR A 132 -6.37 17.58 -2.89
CA THR A 132 -5.92 16.21 -3.12
C THR A 132 -4.40 16.14 -3.02
N LEU A 133 -3.91 15.35 -2.06
CA LEU A 133 -2.49 15.07 -1.88
C LEU A 133 -2.14 13.76 -2.57
N HIS A 134 -1.27 13.80 -3.59
CA HIS A 134 -0.72 12.59 -4.19
C HIS A 134 0.68 12.33 -3.64
N LEU A 135 0.82 11.27 -2.85
CA LEU A 135 2.13 10.81 -2.37
C LEU A 135 2.57 9.64 -3.25
N SER A 136 3.80 9.73 -3.75
CA SER A 136 4.42 8.62 -4.46
C SER A 136 5.84 8.36 -3.98
N SER A 137 6.15 7.08 -3.85
CA SER A 137 7.49 6.60 -3.55
C SER A 137 7.85 5.58 -4.62
N LYS A 138 9.12 5.50 -4.99
CA LYS A 138 9.61 4.43 -5.84
C LYS A 138 10.97 3.99 -5.33
N ASP A 139 11.04 2.74 -4.88
CA ASP A 139 12.26 2.13 -4.36
C ASP A 139 12.79 2.82 -3.09
N ALA A 140 11.88 3.38 -2.27
CA ALA A 140 12.28 3.99 -1.01
C ALA A 140 12.44 2.95 0.08
N THR A 141 13.21 3.32 1.09
CA THR A 141 13.36 2.56 2.32
C THR A 141 12.72 3.35 3.46
N LEU A 142 11.83 2.72 4.22
CA LEU A 142 11.26 3.26 5.46
C LEU A 142 11.83 2.47 6.64
N THR A 143 12.50 3.13 7.55
CA THR A 143 12.95 2.54 8.81
C THR A 143 12.16 3.15 9.95
N LEU A 144 11.51 2.30 10.74
CA LEU A 144 10.85 2.68 11.98
C LEU A 144 11.78 2.35 13.14
N HIS A 145 11.99 3.31 14.03
CA HIS A 145 12.84 3.17 15.20
C HIS A 145 11.99 3.19 16.46
N ARG A 146 12.35 2.32 17.41
CA ARG A 146 11.80 2.34 18.76
C ARG A 146 12.82 1.77 19.72
N ASP A 147 13.20 2.57 20.71
CA ASP A 147 14.24 2.22 21.68
C ASP A 147 15.51 1.75 20.93
N ASP A 148 16.01 0.54 21.19
CA ASP A 148 17.17 -0.05 20.52
C ASP A 148 16.80 -0.94 19.31
N GLN A 149 15.53 -0.93 18.89
CA GLN A 149 15.04 -1.74 17.78
C GLN A 149 14.76 -0.88 16.55
N ALA A 150 15.05 -1.45 15.38
CA ALA A 150 14.70 -0.87 14.10
C ALA A 150 13.99 -1.90 13.23
N VAL A 151 13.00 -1.44 12.48
CA VAL A 151 12.20 -2.25 11.58
C VAL A 151 12.18 -1.56 10.22
N THR A 152 12.67 -2.27 9.20
CA THR A 152 12.88 -1.70 7.86
C THR A 152 11.91 -2.29 6.84
N PHE A 153 11.38 -1.42 6.00
CA PHE A 153 10.59 -1.70 4.82
C PHE A 153 11.39 -1.27 3.60
N GLU A 154 11.67 -2.20 2.70
CA GLU A 154 12.54 -2.01 1.55
C GLU A 154 11.72 -1.95 0.25
N GLY A 155 12.23 -1.21 -0.74
CA GLY A 155 11.65 -1.22 -2.09
C GLY A 155 10.23 -0.66 -2.15
N ILE A 156 9.91 0.34 -1.32
CA ILE A 156 8.56 0.90 -1.23
C ILE A 156 8.18 1.58 -2.54
N ASP A 157 7.15 1.02 -3.18
CA ASP A 157 6.41 1.65 -4.28
C ASP A 157 4.99 1.91 -3.78
N ALA A 158 4.73 3.18 -3.46
CA ALA A 158 3.50 3.62 -2.85
C ALA A 158 2.84 4.69 -3.71
N ARG A 159 1.51 4.64 -3.82
CA ARG A 159 0.69 5.69 -4.42
C ARG A 159 -0.55 5.91 -3.56
N TRP A 160 -0.57 7.05 -2.89
CA TRP A 160 -1.68 7.44 -2.03
C TRP A 160 -2.36 8.70 -2.55
N GLU A 161 -3.64 8.81 -2.27
CA GLU A 161 -4.46 9.97 -2.56
C GLU A 161 -5.20 10.37 -1.29
N GLY A 162 -4.78 11.46 -0.66
CA GLY A 162 -5.43 12.02 0.51
C GLY A 162 -6.37 13.15 0.13
N SER A 163 -7.57 13.14 0.68
CA SER A 163 -8.53 14.24 0.72
C SER A 163 -8.91 14.54 2.17
N PRO A 164 -9.62 15.66 2.47
CA PRO A 164 -10.07 15.93 3.84
C PRO A 164 -10.93 14.82 4.46
N ASP A 165 -11.65 14.08 3.62
CA ASP A 165 -12.63 13.07 4.04
C ASP A 165 -12.15 11.63 3.92
N ALA A 166 -11.12 11.36 3.12
CA ALA A 166 -10.69 9.99 2.83
C ALA A 166 -9.21 9.93 2.43
N LEU A 167 -8.56 8.83 2.81
CA LEU A 167 -7.26 8.40 2.32
C LEU A 167 -7.46 7.16 1.43
N LYS A 168 -7.16 7.28 0.14
CA LYS A 168 -7.18 6.16 -0.80
C LYS A 168 -5.75 5.67 -1.03
N ILE A 169 -5.53 4.39 -0.77
CA ILE A 169 -4.29 3.67 -1.05
C ILE A 169 -4.49 2.98 -2.40
N HIS A 170 -3.99 3.59 -3.47
CA HIS A 170 -4.09 2.99 -4.81
C HIS A 170 -3.16 1.81 -4.96
N ARG A 171 -1.99 1.88 -4.31
CA ARG A 171 -0.99 0.83 -4.28
C ARG A 171 0.00 1.10 -3.17
N PHE A 172 0.40 0.08 -2.45
CA PHE A 172 1.52 0.11 -1.51
C PHE A 172 2.19 -1.24 -1.54
N THR A 173 3.29 -1.34 -2.29
CA THR A 173 4.12 -2.55 -2.33
C THR A 173 5.43 -2.30 -1.61
N THR A 174 5.86 -3.26 -0.80
CA THR A 174 7.12 -3.19 -0.05
C THR A 174 7.60 -4.59 0.31
N ARG A 175 8.90 -4.72 0.60
CA ARG A 175 9.43 -5.90 1.28
C ARG A 175 9.61 -5.62 2.77
N PHE A 176 9.17 -6.53 3.61
CA PHE A 176 9.22 -6.41 5.07
C PHE A 176 9.66 -7.74 5.68
N GLN A 177 10.87 -7.81 6.23
CA GLN A 177 11.38 -9.02 6.89
C GLN A 177 11.27 -10.32 6.05
N GLY A 178 11.55 -10.19 4.75
CA GLY A 178 11.45 -11.29 3.79
C GLY A 178 10.02 -11.60 3.29
N LEU A 179 9.02 -10.82 3.68
CA LEU A 179 7.65 -10.84 3.13
C LEU A 179 7.52 -9.77 2.04
N ASP A 180 7.01 -10.13 0.87
CA ASP A 180 6.55 -9.16 -0.13
C ASP A 180 5.09 -8.79 0.20
N LEU A 181 4.86 -7.52 0.50
CA LEU A 181 3.56 -6.99 0.93
C LEU A 181 2.98 -6.11 -0.19
N ASP A 182 1.71 -6.32 -0.53
CA ASP A 182 0.94 -5.52 -1.48
C ASP A 182 -0.38 -5.10 -0.84
N VAL A 183 -0.58 -3.80 -0.67
CA VAL A 183 -1.75 -3.23 0.01
C VAL A 183 -2.45 -2.24 -0.91
N GLU A 184 -3.77 -2.42 -1.06
CA GLU A 184 -4.67 -1.48 -1.71
C GLU A 184 -5.87 -1.21 -0.79
N GLY A 185 -6.58 -0.11 -1.01
CA GLY A 185 -7.80 0.17 -0.24
C GLY A 185 -8.19 1.62 -0.10
N ALA A 186 -9.21 1.87 0.71
CA ALA A 186 -9.67 3.20 1.05
C ALA A 186 -10.06 3.30 2.53
N ILE A 187 -9.71 4.44 3.13
CA ILE A 187 -9.97 4.72 4.54
C ILE A 187 -10.75 6.03 4.64
N SER A 188 -12.00 5.98 5.10
CA SER A 188 -12.77 7.19 5.44
C SER A 188 -12.19 7.85 6.70
N LEU A 189 -11.88 9.15 6.62
CA LEU A 189 -11.29 9.98 7.68
C LEU A 189 -12.34 10.81 8.44
N ARG A 190 -13.61 10.83 7.99
CA ARG A 190 -14.69 11.67 8.54
C ARG A 190 -14.94 11.51 10.04
N GLN A 191 -14.61 10.35 10.61
CA GLN A 191 -14.79 10.09 12.04
C GLN A 191 -13.60 10.55 12.89
N LEU A 192 -12.39 10.62 12.32
CA LEU A 192 -11.20 11.07 13.05
C LEU A 192 -11.29 12.57 13.40
N SER A 193 -11.93 13.36 12.53
CA SER A 193 -12.12 14.80 12.76
C SER A 193 -13.15 15.12 13.84
N LYS A 194 -14.20 14.31 13.99
CA LYS A 194 -15.27 14.54 14.99
C LYS A 194 -14.86 14.32 16.45
N LYS A 195 -13.76 13.59 16.69
CA LYS A 195 -13.26 13.31 18.05
C LYS A 195 -12.19 14.32 18.52
N SER A 196 -11.90 15.36 17.74
CA SER A 196 -11.03 16.46 18.17
C SER A 196 -11.78 17.30 19.20
N GLU A 197 -11.23 17.38 20.41
CA GLU A 197 -11.73 18.10 21.58
C GLU A 197 -12.21 19.54 21.30
N PRO A 198 -13.11 20.09 22.14
CA PRO A 198 -13.51 21.49 22.07
C PRO A 198 -12.29 22.41 22.13
N PRO A 199 -12.32 23.58 21.47
CA PRO A 199 -11.20 24.51 21.46
C PRO A 199 -10.90 24.96 22.90
N VAL A 200 -9.79 24.48 23.46
CA VAL A 200 -9.24 24.97 24.72
C VAL A 200 -8.98 26.48 24.54
N PRO A 201 -9.49 27.35 25.44
CA PRO A 201 -9.28 28.79 25.34
C PRO A 201 -7.79 29.13 25.33
N ALA A 202 -7.43 30.15 24.54
CA ALA A 202 -6.08 30.46 24.11
C ALA A 202 -5.08 30.89 25.21
N ASP A 203 -5.48 30.89 26.48
CA ASP A 203 -4.70 31.51 27.56
C ASP A 203 -3.94 30.51 28.47
N GLU A 204 -4.03 29.19 28.28
CA GLU A 204 -3.34 28.19 29.12
C GLU A 204 -2.43 27.18 28.37
N LYS A 205 -2.02 27.45 27.13
CA LYS A 205 -1.06 26.58 26.42
C LYS A 205 0.40 26.98 26.70
N LYS A 206 0.91 26.57 27.84
CA LYS A 206 2.36 26.38 28.03
C LYS A 206 2.64 24.98 28.56
N ASP A 207 3.46 24.27 27.79
CA ASP A 207 4.42 23.26 28.23
C ASP A 207 4.04 21.77 28.33
N GLU A 208 3.06 21.29 27.55
CA GLU A 208 3.05 19.85 27.22
C GLU A 208 2.59 19.61 25.78
N VAL A 209 3.50 19.83 24.82
CA VAL A 209 3.33 19.33 23.46
C VAL A 209 3.55 17.82 23.53
N VAL A 210 2.49 17.05 23.76
CA VAL A 210 2.53 15.59 23.60
C VAL A 210 2.89 15.34 22.14
N SER A 211 4.09 14.80 21.89
CA SER A 211 4.57 14.56 20.53
C SER A 211 3.62 13.60 19.84
N VAL A 212 3.20 13.91 18.61
CA VAL A 212 2.41 12.98 17.81
C VAL A 212 3.17 11.67 17.58
N ALA A 213 4.51 11.67 17.63
CA ALA A 213 5.29 10.44 17.57
C ALA A 213 5.00 9.51 18.76
N ASP A 214 4.72 10.05 19.94
CA ASP A 214 4.36 9.27 21.14
C ASP A 214 2.90 8.77 21.06
N THR A 215 2.08 9.33 20.18
CA THR A 215 0.70 8.89 19.94
C THR A 215 0.57 7.78 18.90
N ILE A 216 1.59 7.57 18.06
CA ILE A 216 1.61 6.46 17.10
C ILE A 216 2.15 5.23 17.83
N ASP A 217 1.24 4.38 18.29
CA ASP A 217 1.63 3.10 18.88
C ASP A 217 2.20 2.15 17.82
N LEU A 218 3.53 2.11 17.71
CA LEU A 218 4.25 1.19 16.83
C LEU A 218 4.42 -0.21 17.45
N THR A 219 4.00 -0.44 18.70
CA THR A 219 4.10 -1.76 19.38
C THR A 219 3.60 -2.92 18.52
N PRO A 220 2.43 -2.82 17.85
CA PRO A 220 1.95 -3.90 17.01
C PRO A 220 2.90 -4.23 15.86
N MET A 221 3.59 -3.23 15.29
CA MET A 221 4.50 -3.44 14.17
C MET A 221 5.78 -4.15 14.59
N PHE A 222 6.38 -3.74 15.71
CA PHE A 222 7.56 -4.41 16.26
C PHE A 222 7.25 -5.83 16.73
N ALA A 223 6.09 -6.03 17.38
CA ALA A 223 5.62 -7.37 17.73
C ALA A 223 5.40 -8.23 16.48
N ALA A 224 4.78 -7.66 15.43
CA ALA A 224 4.59 -8.36 14.16
C ALA A 224 5.92 -8.72 13.48
N ALA A 225 6.94 -7.86 13.55
CA ALA A 225 8.27 -8.11 12.98
C ALA A 225 8.99 -9.32 13.60
N GLU A 226 8.60 -9.78 14.80
CA GLU A 226 9.09 -11.04 15.36
C GLU A 226 8.43 -12.26 14.74
N TRP A 227 7.16 -12.13 14.35
CA TRP A 227 6.35 -13.19 13.75
C TRP A 227 6.53 -13.27 12.24
N VAL A 228 6.74 -12.14 11.58
CA VAL A 228 6.95 -12.00 10.16
C VAL A 228 8.45 -12.02 9.93
N ARG A 229 9.04 -13.22 9.98
CA ARG A 229 10.45 -13.44 9.62
C ARG A 229 10.52 -14.62 8.67
N PHE A 230 10.66 -14.30 7.38
CA PHE A 230 10.70 -15.28 6.32
C PHE A 230 12.10 -15.33 5.71
N GLN A 231 12.55 -16.54 5.42
CA GLN A 231 13.82 -16.81 4.74
C GLN A 231 13.55 -17.76 3.59
N GLY A 232 14.33 -17.71 2.52
CA GLY A 232 14.14 -18.61 1.39
C GLY A 232 14.63 -18.02 0.09
N LYS A 233 14.49 -18.80 -0.98
CA LYS A 233 14.83 -18.34 -2.33
C LYS A 233 13.78 -17.37 -2.87
N THR A 234 12.53 -17.57 -2.49
CA THR A 234 11.37 -16.77 -2.86
C THR A 234 10.71 -16.24 -1.61
N ALA A 235 10.51 -14.92 -1.55
CA ALA A 235 9.72 -14.29 -0.51
C ALA A 235 8.25 -14.71 -0.67
N PRO A 236 7.53 -15.07 0.41
CA PRO A 236 6.09 -15.18 0.34
C PRO A 236 5.46 -13.80 0.08
N ASP A 237 4.28 -13.82 -0.55
CA ASP A 237 3.48 -12.64 -0.88
C ASP A 237 2.29 -12.51 0.09
N LEU A 238 2.03 -11.31 0.59
CA LEU A 238 0.82 -10.95 1.32
C LEU A 238 0.09 -9.84 0.57
N LYS A 239 -1.08 -10.16 0.02
CA LYS A 239 -1.97 -9.21 -0.65
C LYS A 239 -3.09 -8.82 0.29
N VAL A 240 -3.39 -7.53 0.38
CA VAL A 240 -4.36 -6.98 1.33
C VAL A 240 -5.19 -5.90 0.67
N GLU A 241 -6.51 -6.01 0.74
CA GLU A 241 -7.47 -4.98 0.40
C GLU A 241 -8.14 -4.47 1.67
N ILE A 242 -8.02 -3.16 1.93
CA ILE A 242 -8.55 -2.51 3.13
C ILE A 242 -9.76 -1.65 2.75
N ASP A 243 -10.89 -1.90 3.39
CA ASP A 243 -12.07 -1.05 3.30
C ASP A 243 -12.49 -0.59 4.70
N ARG A 244 -12.57 0.73 4.91
CA ARG A 244 -13.13 1.31 6.13
C ARG A 244 -14.30 2.20 5.77
N ASP A 245 -15.48 1.75 6.20
CA ASP A 245 -16.72 2.46 5.95
C ASP A 245 -16.91 3.69 6.86
N ASP A 246 -17.97 4.46 6.59
CA ASP A 246 -18.33 5.65 7.37
C ASP A 246 -18.84 5.32 8.78
N SER A 247 -19.14 4.05 9.09
CA SER A 247 -19.49 3.59 10.43
C SER A 247 -18.25 3.34 11.29
N GLY A 248 -17.06 3.28 10.67
CA GLY A 248 -15.79 2.97 11.31
C GLY A 248 -15.47 1.49 11.34
N LYS A 249 -16.32 0.65 10.73
CA LYS A 249 -16.05 -0.78 10.51
C LYS A 249 -14.93 -0.91 9.49
N VAL A 250 -13.90 -1.65 9.86
CA VAL A 250 -12.79 -2.01 9.00
C VAL A 250 -12.98 -3.45 8.55
N THR A 251 -12.98 -3.64 7.24
CA THR A 251 -12.91 -4.95 6.59
C THR A 251 -11.56 -5.04 5.89
N VAL A 252 -10.86 -6.15 6.11
CA VAL A 252 -9.59 -6.42 5.44
C VAL A 252 -9.68 -7.79 4.81
N GLU A 253 -9.69 -7.85 3.48
CA GLU A 253 -9.58 -9.10 2.74
C GLU A 253 -8.14 -9.29 2.32
N GLY A 254 -7.63 -10.52 2.40
CA GLY A 254 -6.26 -10.75 2.02
C GLY A 254 -5.94 -12.20 1.72
N GLU A 255 -4.76 -12.39 1.16
CA GLU A 255 -4.22 -13.68 0.80
C GLU A 255 -2.72 -13.69 1.10
N PHE A 256 -2.31 -14.60 1.97
CA PHE A 256 -0.90 -14.93 2.16
C PHE A 256 -0.55 -16.16 1.34
N SER A 257 0.45 -16.08 0.47
CA SER A 257 0.84 -17.19 -0.40
C SER A 257 2.36 -17.28 -0.54
N GLY A 258 2.90 -18.48 -0.79
CA GLY A 258 4.32 -18.63 -1.01
C GLY A 258 4.72 -20.07 -1.27
N LYS A 259 5.93 -20.28 -1.79
CA LYS A 259 6.53 -21.59 -2.05
C LYS A 259 7.99 -21.60 -1.61
N GLU A 260 8.46 -22.74 -1.14
CA GLU A 260 9.88 -22.98 -0.83
C GLU A 260 10.52 -21.90 0.07
N PHE A 261 9.90 -21.63 1.21
CA PHE A 261 10.37 -20.64 2.18
C PHE A 261 10.36 -21.21 3.59
N ALA A 262 11.10 -20.60 4.51
CA ALA A 262 11.12 -20.94 5.92
C ALA A 262 10.46 -19.82 6.72
N TRP A 263 9.53 -20.19 7.59
CA TRP A 263 8.89 -19.30 8.54
C TRP A 263 9.40 -19.62 9.95
N ARG A 264 10.20 -18.74 10.55
CA ARG A 264 10.82 -18.99 11.88
C ARG A 264 11.48 -20.37 11.97
N ASP A 265 12.38 -20.67 11.02
CA ASP A 265 13.08 -21.95 10.89
C ASP A 265 12.20 -23.17 10.55
N LEU A 266 10.88 -23.00 10.38
CA LEU A 266 9.99 -24.03 9.86
C LEU A 266 10.01 -23.99 8.33
N PRO A 267 10.62 -24.97 7.63
CA PRO A 267 10.57 -25.03 6.18
C PRO A 267 9.14 -25.35 5.72
N LEU A 268 8.60 -24.51 4.86
CA LEU A 268 7.30 -24.65 4.20
C LEU A 268 7.53 -24.88 2.71
N ASP A 269 6.94 -25.96 2.20
CA ASP A 269 6.94 -26.27 0.78
C ASP A 269 6.01 -25.32 0.03
N ARG A 270 4.86 -25.01 0.64
CA ARG A 270 3.86 -24.04 0.18
C ARG A 270 3.01 -23.49 1.33
N ALA A 271 2.46 -22.30 1.13
CA ALA A 271 1.37 -21.78 1.94
C ALA A 271 0.37 -21.03 1.04
N GLU A 272 -0.92 -21.15 1.34
CA GLU A 272 -2.00 -20.39 0.71
C GLU A 272 -3.08 -20.14 1.77
N VAL A 273 -3.25 -18.89 2.18
CA VAL A 273 -4.10 -18.52 3.32
C VAL A 273 -4.94 -17.29 2.94
N PRO A 274 -6.08 -17.49 2.25
CA PRO A 274 -7.09 -16.47 2.11
C PRO A 274 -7.77 -16.20 3.46
N PHE A 275 -7.88 -14.92 3.83
CA PHE A 275 -8.50 -14.50 5.07
C PHE A 275 -9.39 -13.26 4.89
N VAL A 276 -10.34 -13.11 5.80
CA VAL A 276 -11.17 -11.90 5.92
C VAL A 276 -11.17 -11.47 7.38
N PHE A 277 -10.65 -10.29 7.66
CA PHE A 277 -10.73 -9.63 8.94
C PHE A 277 -11.90 -8.65 8.96
N GLN A 278 -12.65 -8.64 10.05
CA GLN A 278 -13.73 -7.67 10.29
C GLN A 278 -13.64 -7.15 11.71
N SER A 279 -13.68 -5.82 11.87
CA SER A 279 -13.86 -5.16 13.15
C SER A 279 -15.31 -4.70 13.30
N GLU A 280 -16.05 -5.22 14.28
CA GLU A 280 -17.42 -4.80 14.60
C GLU A 280 -17.52 -4.43 16.09
N GLY A 281 -17.43 -3.14 16.40
CA GLY A 281 -17.39 -2.66 17.78
C GLY A 281 -16.14 -3.18 18.51
N ASP A 282 -16.34 -3.86 19.64
CA ASP A 282 -15.27 -4.51 20.42
C ASP A 282 -14.91 -5.91 19.89
N ALA A 283 -15.67 -6.44 18.92
CA ALA A 283 -15.39 -7.73 18.30
C ALA A 283 -14.45 -7.55 17.12
N ALA A 284 -13.35 -8.30 17.10
CA ALA A 284 -12.43 -8.36 15.98
C ALA A 284 -12.12 -9.82 15.69
N ALA A 285 -12.37 -10.25 14.46
CA ALA A 285 -12.15 -11.63 14.07
C ALA A 285 -11.54 -11.76 12.69
N VAL A 286 -10.74 -12.81 12.51
CA VAL A 286 -10.16 -13.22 11.23
C VAL A 286 -10.79 -14.54 10.85
N GLU A 287 -11.48 -14.58 9.71
CA GLU A 287 -12.02 -15.80 9.13
C GLU A 287 -11.03 -16.35 8.10
N PHE A 288 -10.69 -17.63 8.22
CA PHE A 288 -9.88 -18.37 7.27
C PHE A 288 -10.81 -19.24 6.44
N LYS A 289 -11.05 -18.85 5.18
CA LYS A 289 -11.93 -19.61 4.28
C LYS A 289 -11.37 -21.01 4.02
N LYS A 290 -10.06 -21.08 3.74
CA LYS A 290 -9.32 -22.31 3.50
C LYS A 290 -7.81 -22.04 3.55
N ALA A 291 -7.21 -22.16 4.72
CA ALA A 291 -5.76 -22.08 4.88
C ALA A 291 -5.12 -23.42 4.54
N GLU A 292 -4.10 -23.43 3.68
CA GLU A 292 -3.35 -24.61 3.27
C GLU A 292 -1.85 -24.41 3.49
N PHE A 293 -1.19 -25.43 4.02
CA PHE A 293 0.24 -25.45 4.26
C PHE A 293 0.81 -26.79 3.85
N GLY A 294 1.89 -26.78 3.06
CA GLY A 294 2.70 -27.97 2.77
C GLY A 294 3.97 -27.94 3.61
N VAL A 295 4.24 -29.00 4.38
CA VAL A 295 5.40 -29.09 5.27
C VAL A 295 6.04 -30.47 5.20
N GLY A 296 7.27 -30.55 4.73
CA GLY A 296 8.05 -31.79 4.73
C GLY A 296 7.40 -32.91 3.91
N GLY A 297 6.74 -32.54 2.81
CA GLY A 297 6.02 -33.48 1.94
C GLY A 297 4.63 -33.90 2.41
N GLY A 298 4.14 -33.38 3.54
CA GLY A 298 2.76 -33.55 3.98
C GLY A 298 1.98 -32.24 3.97
N ASP A 299 0.68 -32.32 4.24
CA ASP A 299 -0.28 -31.23 4.07
C ASP A 299 -1.07 -30.95 5.35
N LEU A 300 -1.40 -29.68 5.54
CA LEU A 300 -2.31 -29.17 6.57
C LEU A 300 -3.31 -28.23 5.91
N SER A 301 -4.61 -28.47 6.11
CA SER A 301 -5.69 -27.60 5.66
C SER A 301 -6.61 -27.24 6.81
N LEU A 302 -6.95 -25.97 6.95
CA LEU A 302 -7.75 -25.41 8.04
C LEU A 302 -8.82 -24.45 7.51
N THR A 303 -10.05 -24.63 7.95
CA THR A 303 -11.11 -23.61 7.88
C THR A 303 -11.52 -23.26 9.30
N GLY A 304 -11.72 -21.97 9.58
CA GLY A 304 -12.10 -21.54 10.91
C GLY A 304 -12.07 -20.03 11.11
N LYS A 305 -12.21 -19.61 12.36
CA LYS A 305 -12.28 -18.21 12.77
C LYS A 305 -11.45 -17.95 14.01
N LEU A 306 -10.55 -16.98 13.95
CA LEU A 306 -9.78 -16.49 15.08
C LEU A 306 -10.47 -15.25 15.67
N ASP A 307 -10.97 -15.38 16.89
CA ASP A 307 -11.42 -14.25 17.68
C ASP A 307 -10.22 -13.61 18.40
N LEU A 308 -9.88 -12.37 18.02
CA LEU A 308 -8.68 -11.68 18.50
C LEU A 308 -8.79 -11.25 19.97
N PRO A 309 -9.92 -10.69 20.46
CA PRO A 309 -10.06 -10.32 21.87
C PRO A 309 -9.91 -11.51 22.82
N SER A 310 -10.57 -12.64 22.52
CA SER A 310 -10.48 -13.85 23.35
C SER A 310 -9.27 -14.73 23.02
N ARG A 311 -8.54 -14.42 21.94
CA ARG A 311 -7.42 -15.21 21.39
C ARG A 311 -7.79 -16.68 21.23
N THR A 312 -8.95 -16.93 20.63
CA THR A 312 -9.51 -18.27 20.47
C THR A 312 -9.72 -18.57 19.00
N LEU A 313 -9.14 -19.68 18.54
CA LEU A 313 -9.37 -20.21 17.19
C LEU A 313 -10.50 -21.23 17.23
N SER A 314 -11.64 -20.89 16.64
CA SER A 314 -12.70 -21.83 16.31
C SER A 314 -12.32 -22.54 15.01
N VAL A 315 -12.21 -23.86 15.07
CA VAL A 315 -11.87 -24.72 13.95
C VAL A 315 -13.16 -25.34 13.42
N ASP A 316 -13.48 -25.10 12.15
CA ASP A 316 -14.61 -25.75 11.48
C ASP A 316 -14.16 -27.02 10.75
N LEU A 317 -12.94 -27.03 10.23
CA LEU A 317 -12.36 -28.22 9.61
C LEU A 317 -10.84 -28.14 9.71
N LEU A 318 -10.21 -29.20 10.21
CA LEU A 318 -8.77 -29.40 10.11
C LEU A 318 -8.50 -30.74 9.45
N LYS A 319 -7.77 -30.74 8.34
CA LYS A 319 -7.25 -31.96 7.71
C LYS A 319 -5.73 -31.91 7.74
N SER A 320 -5.10 -32.96 8.19
CA SER A 320 -3.64 -33.02 8.20
C SER A 320 -3.11 -34.40 7.92
N THR A 321 -2.04 -34.50 7.13
CA THR A 321 -1.23 -35.72 6.96
C THR A 321 0.08 -35.65 7.75
N ILE A 322 0.27 -34.56 8.51
CA ILE A 322 1.39 -34.31 9.40
C ILE A 322 0.89 -34.18 10.84
N ASP A 323 1.79 -34.20 11.82
CA ASP A 323 1.44 -33.93 13.20
C ASP A 323 1.34 -32.41 13.42
N PRO A 324 0.13 -31.82 13.52
CA PRO A 324 -0.04 -30.38 13.70
C PRO A 324 0.53 -29.90 15.03
N TRP A 325 0.61 -30.77 16.05
CA TRP A 325 1.16 -30.39 17.36
C TRP A 325 2.67 -30.27 17.33
N SER A 326 3.32 -31.16 16.57
CA SER A 326 4.75 -31.05 16.31
C SER A 326 5.09 -29.76 15.53
N LEU A 327 4.23 -29.32 14.60
CA LEU A 327 4.39 -28.03 13.94
C LEU A 327 4.24 -26.86 14.91
N MET A 328 3.18 -26.87 15.71
CA MET A 328 2.92 -25.81 16.69
C MET A 328 4.04 -25.69 17.72
N ALA A 329 4.60 -26.80 18.17
CA ALA A 329 5.73 -26.82 19.11
C ALA A 329 7.02 -26.22 18.49
N LYS A 330 7.21 -26.32 17.16
CA LYS A 330 8.33 -25.66 16.48
C LYS A 330 8.14 -24.15 16.40
N VAL A 331 6.93 -23.69 16.09
CA VAL A 331 6.63 -22.26 15.95
C VAL A 331 6.53 -21.56 17.32
N SER A 332 6.09 -22.28 18.36
CA SER A 332 5.95 -21.79 19.73
C SER A 332 6.49 -22.80 20.75
N PRO A 333 7.80 -22.80 21.04
CA PRO A 333 8.43 -23.78 21.94
C PRO A 333 7.90 -23.78 23.39
N GLY A 334 7.23 -22.69 23.81
CA GLY A 334 6.59 -22.57 25.13
C GLY A 334 5.16 -23.12 25.19
N ALA A 335 4.56 -23.45 24.05
CA ALA A 335 3.23 -24.02 23.99
C ALA A 335 3.27 -25.45 24.54
N ALA A 336 2.52 -25.73 25.60
CA ALA A 336 2.38 -27.08 26.12
C ALA A 336 1.67 -27.95 25.07
N ALA A 337 2.43 -28.81 24.38
CA ALA A 337 1.85 -29.79 23.47
C ALA A 337 0.92 -30.74 24.25
N PRO A 338 -0.23 -31.13 23.67
CA PRO A 338 -1.04 -32.19 24.26
C PRO A 338 -0.22 -33.46 24.40
N ALA A 339 -0.55 -34.31 25.39
CA ALA A 339 0.17 -35.56 25.64
C ALA A 339 0.04 -36.59 24.50
N VAL A 340 -0.80 -36.31 23.50
CA VAL A 340 -1.06 -37.17 22.36
C VAL A 340 0.01 -36.93 21.29
N ARG A 341 0.81 -37.96 21.00
CA ARG A 341 1.74 -37.97 19.87
C ARG A 341 1.23 -38.95 18.83
N PHE A 342 1.23 -38.51 17.58
CA PHE A 342 0.92 -39.37 16.44
C PHE A 342 2.16 -40.19 16.07
N VAL A 343 2.01 -41.51 15.95
CA VAL A 343 3.07 -42.41 15.49
C VAL A 343 2.72 -42.82 14.05
N GLY A 344 3.55 -42.42 13.07
CA GLY A 344 3.31 -42.64 11.63
C GLY A 344 2.90 -41.36 10.88
N ALA A 345 2.36 -41.51 9.66
CA ALA A 345 1.75 -40.43 8.88
C ALA A 345 0.20 -40.54 8.89
N PRO A 346 -0.46 -40.43 10.06
CA PRO A 346 -1.90 -40.57 10.12
C PRO A 346 -2.59 -39.40 9.42
N THR A 347 -3.72 -39.68 8.78
CA THR A 347 -4.62 -38.63 8.33
C THR A 347 -5.50 -38.23 9.51
N LEU A 348 -5.27 -37.03 10.03
CA LEU A 348 -6.11 -36.39 11.03
C LEU A 348 -7.23 -35.63 10.34
N THR A 349 -8.47 -35.81 10.78
CA THR A 349 -9.60 -34.97 10.38
C THR A 349 -10.36 -34.52 11.62
N LEU A 350 -10.29 -33.23 11.94
CA LEU A 350 -11.13 -32.59 12.96
C LEU A 350 -12.29 -31.88 12.28
N GLU A 351 -13.52 -32.18 12.71
CA GLU A 351 -14.75 -31.64 12.14
C GLU A 351 -15.25 -30.40 12.88
N SER A 352 -14.78 -30.16 14.10
CA SER A 352 -15.04 -28.93 14.83
C SER A 352 -14.17 -28.84 16.07
N GLY A 353 -13.92 -27.62 16.53
CA GLY A 353 -13.34 -27.44 17.85
C GLY A 353 -13.02 -26.00 18.21
N VAL A 354 -12.58 -25.80 19.44
CA VAL A 354 -12.17 -24.51 19.97
C VAL A 354 -10.77 -24.64 20.55
N LEU A 355 -9.85 -23.79 20.10
CA LEU A 355 -8.44 -23.81 20.44
C LEU A 355 -8.02 -22.47 21.06
N PRO A 356 -7.95 -22.37 22.40
CA PRO A 356 -7.43 -21.18 23.07
C PRO A 356 -5.92 -21.04 22.82
N LEU A 357 -5.49 -19.95 22.17
CA LEU A 357 -4.08 -19.77 21.78
C LEU A 357 -3.15 -19.55 22.99
N ASN A 358 -3.71 -19.13 24.13
CA ASN A 358 -2.95 -18.95 25.37
C ASN A 358 -2.83 -20.25 26.20
N ASP A 359 -3.65 -21.27 25.94
CA ASP A 359 -3.71 -22.49 26.75
C ASP A 359 -4.29 -23.67 25.95
N PHE A 360 -3.44 -24.30 25.14
CA PHE A 360 -3.81 -25.43 24.30
C PHE A 360 -4.33 -26.65 25.08
N LYS A 361 -4.10 -26.73 26.40
CA LYS A 361 -4.65 -27.81 27.23
C LYS A 361 -6.17 -27.72 27.39
N LYS A 362 -6.74 -26.54 27.18
CA LYS A 362 -8.20 -26.30 27.22
C LYS A 362 -8.86 -26.49 25.85
N ALA A 363 -8.13 -26.98 24.87
CA ALA A 363 -8.68 -27.24 23.54
C ALA A 363 -9.81 -28.28 23.61
N THR A 364 -10.93 -27.98 22.95
CA THR A 364 -12.04 -28.92 22.77
C THR A 364 -12.15 -29.24 21.29
N LEU A 365 -11.56 -30.36 20.88
CA LEU A 365 -11.50 -30.77 19.48
C LEU A 365 -12.31 -32.06 19.29
N LYS A 366 -13.11 -32.12 18.23
CA LYS A 366 -13.87 -33.31 17.82
C LYS A 366 -13.41 -33.75 16.44
N GLY A 367 -13.07 -35.02 16.30
CA GLY A 367 -12.62 -35.56 15.02
C GLY A 367 -12.24 -37.03 15.07
N ASP A 368 -11.87 -37.52 13.90
CA ASP A 368 -11.44 -38.88 13.63
C ASP A 368 -9.95 -38.91 13.26
N VAL A 369 -9.28 -39.97 13.67
CA VAL A 369 -7.89 -40.27 13.28
C VAL A 369 -7.90 -41.56 12.46
N LYS A 370 -7.49 -41.48 11.20
CA LYS A 370 -7.33 -42.66 10.34
C LYS A 370 -5.84 -42.98 10.21
N SER A 371 -5.46 -44.18 10.66
CA SER A 371 -4.16 -44.75 10.36
C SER A 371 -4.26 -45.47 9.02
N GLU A 372 -3.47 -45.08 8.04
CA GLU A 372 -3.18 -45.98 6.91
C GLU A 372 -2.25 -47.07 7.46
N GLY A 373 -2.71 -48.32 7.39
CA GLY A 373 -2.02 -49.50 7.93
C GLY A 373 -1.10 -50.17 6.93
#